data_AF-A0A1B2DT44-F1
#
_entry.id   AF-A0A1B2DT44-F1
#
_cell.length_a   1.000
_cell.length_b   1.000
_cell.length_c   1.000
_cell.angle_alpha   90.00
_cell.angle_beta   90.00
_cell.angle_gamma   90.00
#
_symmetry.space_group_name_H-M   'P 1'
#
loop_
_entity.id
_entity.type
_entity.pdbx_description
1 polymer ?
#
loop_
_entity_poly.entity_id
_entity_poly.type
_entity_poly.pdbx_seq_one_letter_code
_entity_poly.pdbx_strand_id
1 'polypeptide(L)'
;MRDISKEFAKFIVDDGIIKFGEFTLKSGRLSPYFFNFGSFNDSAMLARLGSFYADTIVKEQIPFDIIFGPAYKGIPIALTTALALHNNDAINVGFAFNRKLQKQYGEGGNIIGASLAGKKILAVDDVLTSGRTIKETKQLVESEGGQLTAFLVALDREEKGSETALSALEEASKAYNVNIHVVARITDVVAYMSDAADKEHHVTKIKEYLNVYGK
;
A
#
# COMPACT_ATOMS: atom_id res chain seq x y z
N MET A 1 20.89 -11.14 -3.49
CA MET A 1 19.52 -10.76 -3.92
C MET A 1 19.19 -9.47 -3.20
N ARG A 2 18.59 -8.47 -3.88
CA ARG A 2 18.18 -7.20 -3.27
C ARG A 2 17.16 -7.47 -2.16
N ASP A 3 17.35 -6.87 -0.99
CA ASP A 3 16.37 -6.95 0.10
C ASP A 3 15.43 -5.74 0.03
N ILE A 4 14.34 -5.91 -0.72
CA ILE A 4 13.37 -4.85 -1.04
C ILE A 4 12.81 -4.20 0.24
N SER A 5 12.44 -4.98 1.26
CA SER A 5 11.82 -4.43 2.46
C SER A 5 12.81 -3.59 3.27
N LYS A 6 14.07 -4.03 3.36
CA LYS A 6 15.15 -3.27 4.00
C LYS A 6 15.47 -1.97 3.26
N GLU A 7 15.55 -2.01 1.94
CA GLU A 7 15.80 -0.80 1.13
C GLU A 7 14.63 0.18 1.17
N PHE A 8 13.39 -0.32 1.20
CA PHE A 8 12.21 0.50 1.39
C PHE A 8 12.16 1.11 2.80
N ALA A 9 12.46 0.34 3.84
CA ALA A 9 12.57 0.84 5.21
C ALA A 9 13.60 1.96 5.32
N LYS A 10 14.78 1.77 4.71
CA LYS A 10 15.81 2.81 4.58
C LYS A 10 15.27 4.05 3.89
N PHE A 11 14.64 3.88 2.73
CA PHE A 11 14.05 4.95 1.95
C PHE A 11 13.08 5.79 2.78
N ILE A 12 12.10 5.17 3.40
CA ILE A 12 11.03 5.92 4.06
C ILE A 12 11.51 6.61 5.34
N VAL A 13 12.54 6.08 6.00
CA VAL A 13 13.15 6.71 7.18
C VAL A 13 14.04 7.88 6.78
N ASP A 14 14.98 7.68 5.85
CA ASP A 14 16.00 8.68 5.53
C ASP A 14 15.43 9.88 4.78
N ASP A 15 14.45 9.63 3.89
CA ASP A 15 13.74 10.69 3.16
C ASP A 15 12.55 11.27 3.97
N GLY A 16 12.42 10.86 5.25
CA GLY A 16 11.45 11.42 6.18
C GLY A 16 9.98 11.20 5.77
N ILE A 17 9.68 10.14 5.03
CA ILE A 17 8.34 9.74 4.61
C ILE A 17 7.57 9.17 5.81
N ILE A 18 8.22 8.35 6.64
CA ILE A 18 7.72 8.01 7.96
C ILE A 18 8.12 9.12 8.94
N LYS A 19 7.14 9.64 9.69
CA LYS A 19 7.35 10.65 10.72
C LYS A 19 7.28 9.98 12.09
N PHE A 20 8.13 10.42 13.02
CA PHE A 20 8.12 9.98 14.41
C PHE A 20 7.67 11.13 15.31
N GLY A 21 6.86 10.83 16.32
CA GLY A 21 6.16 11.85 17.11
C GLY A 21 4.93 11.26 17.79
N GLU A 22 3.90 12.07 17.99
CA GLU A 22 2.62 11.62 18.56
C GLU A 22 1.50 11.93 17.57
N PHE A 23 0.85 10.88 17.06
CA PHE A 23 -0.15 10.99 16.00
C PHE A 23 -1.43 10.25 16.37
N THR A 24 -2.55 10.95 16.36
CA THR A 24 -3.87 10.32 16.54
C THR A 24 -4.32 9.70 15.22
N LEU A 25 -4.43 8.38 15.18
CA LEU A 25 -4.90 7.63 14.01
C LEU A 25 -6.42 7.75 13.85
N LYS A 26 -6.94 7.35 12.68
CA LYS A 26 -8.40 7.25 12.43
C LYS A 26 -9.12 6.33 13.42
N SER A 27 -8.41 5.37 14.00
CA SER A 27 -8.92 4.47 15.04
C SER A 27 -9.01 5.12 16.43
N GLY A 28 -8.50 6.35 16.60
CA GLY A 28 -8.35 7.03 17.88
C GLY A 28 -7.09 6.66 18.66
N ARG A 29 -6.29 5.69 18.18
CA ARG A 29 -5.02 5.28 18.82
C ARG A 29 -3.99 6.40 18.71
N LEU A 30 -3.21 6.59 19.77
CA LEU A 30 -2.04 7.47 19.79
C LEU A 30 -0.82 6.67 19.32
N SER A 31 -0.39 6.90 18.08
CA SER A 31 0.73 6.18 17.46
C SER A 31 2.03 6.98 17.57
N PRO A 32 3.18 6.33 17.83
CA PRO A 32 4.47 7.00 17.87
C PRO A 32 5.05 7.31 16.48
N TYR A 33 4.35 6.89 15.42
CA TYR A 33 4.77 7.10 14.04
C TYR A 33 3.57 7.30 13.10
N PHE A 34 3.82 7.98 11.99
CA PHE A 34 2.83 8.19 10.93
C PHE A 34 3.48 8.05 9.56
N PHE A 35 2.90 7.21 8.72
CA PHE A 35 3.31 7.06 7.32
C PHE A 35 2.69 8.20 6.50
N ASN A 36 3.49 9.20 6.16
CA ASN A 36 3.00 10.39 5.47
C ASN A 36 3.17 10.27 3.96
N PHE A 37 2.15 9.72 3.30
CA PHE A 37 2.10 9.65 1.84
C PHE A 37 2.23 11.02 1.15
N GLY A 38 1.83 12.12 1.81
CA GLY A 38 2.00 13.46 1.25
C GLY A 38 3.45 13.89 1.06
N SER A 39 4.41 13.14 1.60
CA SER A 39 5.84 13.39 1.40
C SER A 39 6.33 12.95 0.02
N PHE A 40 5.61 12.07 -0.69
CA PHE A 40 5.92 11.70 -2.09
C PHE A 40 5.50 12.83 -3.04
N ASN A 41 6.27 13.92 -3.05
CA ASN A 41 5.90 15.18 -3.70
C ASN A 41 6.86 15.62 -4.82
N ASP A 42 7.86 14.79 -5.16
CA ASP A 42 8.74 14.99 -6.31
C ASP A 42 8.85 13.72 -7.17
N SER A 43 9.40 13.88 -8.37
CA SER A 43 9.51 12.79 -9.34
C SER A 43 10.50 11.70 -8.92
N ALA A 44 11.55 12.03 -8.15
CA ALA A 44 12.55 11.07 -7.70
C ALA A 44 11.97 10.12 -6.64
N MET A 45 11.22 10.67 -5.68
CA MET A 45 10.51 9.90 -4.68
C MET A 45 9.41 9.02 -5.30
N LEU A 46 8.65 9.56 -6.26
CA LEU A 46 7.64 8.77 -6.98
C LEU A 46 8.26 7.64 -7.80
N ALA A 47 9.35 7.89 -8.52
CA ALA A 47 10.05 6.87 -9.29
C ALA A 47 10.58 5.74 -8.40
N ARG A 48 11.15 6.09 -7.23
CA ARG A 48 11.59 5.10 -6.24
C ARG A 48 10.40 4.31 -5.69
N LEU A 49 9.31 4.98 -5.31
CA LEU A 49 8.09 4.32 -4.84
C LEU A 49 7.57 3.29 -5.86
N GLY A 50 7.44 3.68 -7.13
CA GLY A 50 6.98 2.77 -8.19
C GLY A 50 7.90 1.58 -8.38
N SER A 51 9.23 1.80 -8.29
CA SER A 51 10.22 0.73 -8.39
C SER A 51 10.08 -0.28 -7.26
N PHE A 52 9.82 0.15 -6.02
CA PHE A 52 9.62 -0.80 -4.92
C PHE A 52 8.36 -1.66 -5.10
N TYR A 53 7.26 -1.08 -5.59
CA TYR A 53 6.06 -1.87 -5.89
C TYR A 53 6.30 -2.85 -7.05
N ALA A 54 6.95 -2.41 -8.13
CA ALA A 54 7.29 -3.25 -9.27
C ALA A 54 8.21 -4.41 -8.87
N ASP A 55 9.28 -4.12 -8.13
CA ASP A 55 10.22 -5.12 -7.62
C ASP A 55 9.49 -6.16 -6.74
N THR A 56 8.56 -5.73 -5.87
CA THR A 56 7.75 -6.67 -5.06
C THR A 56 6.86 -7.54 -5.93
N ILE A 57 6.18 -6.95 -6.92
CA ILE A 57 5.33 -7.69 -7.87
C ILE A 57 6.12 -8.79 -8.59
N VAL A 58 7.30 -8.45 -9.10
CA VAL A 58 8.16 -9.38 -9.84
C VAL A 58 8.73 -10.45 -8.91
N LYS A 59 9.26 -10.06 -7.74
CA LYS A 59 9.85 -10.99 -6.77
C LYS A 59 8.83 -12.02 -6.28
N GLU A 60 7.62 -11.59 -5.98
CA GLU A 60 6.56 -12.45 -5.45
C GLU A 60 5.74 -13.15 -6.54
N GLN A 61 6.01 -12.85 -7.82
CA GLN A 61 5.30 -13.41 -8.97
C GLN A 61 3.78 -13.23 -8.85
N ILE A 62 3.35 -12.04 -8.44
CA ILE A 62 1.94 -11.75 -8.18
C ILE A 62 1.15 -11.85 -9.51
N PRO A 63 0.11 -12.69 -9.62
CA PRO A 63 -0.65 -12.85 -10.85
C PRO A 63 -1.75 -11.78 -10.99
N PHE A 64 -1.71 -10.99 -12.06
CA PHE A 64 -2.72 -9.98 -12.41
C PHE A 64 -2.71 -9.66 -13.90
N ASP A 65 -3.78 -9.03 -14.38
CA ASP A 65 -3.86 -8.47 -15.74
C ASP A 65 -3.78 -6.93 -15.73
N ILE A 66 -4.34 -6.29 -14.70
CA ILE A 66 -4.43 -4.82 -14.58
C ILE A 66 -4.02 -4.38 -13.16
N ILE A 67 -3.27 -3.29 -13.08
CA ILE A 67 -3.01 -2.58 -11.83
C ILE A 67 -4.12 -1.55 -11.60
N PHE A 68 -4.74 -1.60 -10.42
CA PHE A 68 -5.81 -0.68 -10.05
C PHE A 68 -5.41 0.21 -8.88
N GLY A 69 -5.57 1.52 -9.02
CA GLY A 69 -5.29 2.50 -7.97
C GLY A 69 -6.56 3.12 -7.40
N PRO A 70 -7.03 2.75 -6.20
CA PRO A 70 -8.18 3.41 -5.58
C PRO A 70 -7.93 4.90 -5.34
N ALA A 71 -8.91 5.74 -5.65
CA ALA A 71 -8.77 7.19 -5.44
C ALA A 71 -8.65 7.57 -3.95
N TYR A 72 -7.72 8.43 -3.54
CA TYR A 72 -6.81 9.23 -4.39
C TYR A 72 -5.37 8.74 -4.42
N LYS A 73 -4.87 8.17 -3.32
CA LYS A 73 -3.45 7.85 -3.14
C LYS A 73 -3.02 6.66 -4.00
N GLY A 74 -3.91 5.70 -4.24
CA GLY A 74 -3.63 4.58 -5.14
C GLY A 74 -3.39 5.00 -6.59
N ILE A 75 -3.88 6.18 -7.02
CA ILE A 75 -3.72 6.66 -8.40
C ILE A 75 -2.24 6.84 -8.77
N PRO A 76 -1.46 7.72 -8.10
CA PRO A 76 -0.04 7.87 -8.40
C PRO A 76 0.74 6.57 -8.21
N ILE A 77 0.36 5.74 -7.22
CA ILE A 77 1.01 4.43 -6.99
C ILE A 77 0.81 3.50 -8.19
N ALA A 78 -0.42 3.36 -8.70
CA ALA A 78 -0.72 2.51 -9.84
C ALA A 78 0.04 2.96 -11.09
N LEU A 79 0.03 4.28 -11.37
CA LEU A 79 0.71 4.85 -12.53
C LEU A 79 2.23 4.65 -12.46
N THR A 80 2.85 4.99 -11.33
CA THR A 80 4.31 4.88 -11.20
C THR A 80 4.77 3.43 -11.10
N THR A 81 3.94 2.51 -10.59
CA THR A 81 4.22 1.07 -10.60
C THR A 81 4.18 0.51 -12.02
N ALA A 82 3.14 0.85 -12.80
CA ALA A 82 3.03 0.40 -14.20
C ALA A 82 4.21 0.90 -15.05
N LEU A 83 4.63 2.16 -14.86
CA LEU A 83 5.81 2.72 -15.51
C LEU A 83 7.11 2.01 -15.09
N ALA A 84 7.26 1.70 -13.80
CA ALA A 84 8.43 0.99 -13.30
C ALA A 84 8.53 -0.45 -13.85
N LEU A 85 7.43 -1.19 -13.90
CA LEU A 85 7.38 -2.52 -14.54
C LEU A 85 7.79 -2.49 -16.01
N HIS A 86 7.35 -1.48 -16.76
CA HIS A 86 7.75 -1.30 -18.14
C HIS A 86 9.25 -0.98 -18.27
N ASN A 87 9.73 -0.01 -17.50
CA ASN A 87 11.10 0.49 -17.64
C ASN A 87 12.15 -0.48 -17.10
N ASN A 88 11.86 -1.19 -16.00
CA ASN A 88 12.83 -2.04 -15.31
C ASN A 88 12.81 -3.48 -15.83
N ASP A 89 11.63 -3.99 -16.20
CA ASP A 89 11.42 -5.43 -16.47
C ASP A 89 10.82 -5.69 -17.86
N ALA A 90 10.59 -4.64 -18.68
CA ALA A 90 9.92 -4.73 -19.99
C ALA A 90 8.51 -5.35 -19.91
N ILE A 91 7.85 -5.29 -18.75
CA ILE A 91 6.51 -5.82 -18.54
C ILE A 91 5.50 -4.71 -18.85
N ASN A 92 4.75 -4.87 -19.93
CA ASN A 92 3.68 -3.94 -20.30
C ASN A 92 2.36 -4.35 -19.65
N VAL A 93 1.80 -3.49 -18.79
CA VAL A 93 0.55 -3.76 -18.04
C VAL A 93 -0.46 -2.63 -18.23
N GLY A 94 -1.74 -3.00 -18.23
CA GLY A 94 -2.81 -2.02 -18.15
C GLY A 94 -2.90 -1.43 -16.74
N PHE A 95 -3.29 -0.16 -16.64
CA PHE A 95 -3.63 0.47 -15.37
C PHE A 95 -5.06 1.03 -15.40
N ALA A 96 -5.68 1.11 -14.23
CA ALA A 96 -6.98 1.75 -14.06
C ALA A 96 -7.10 2.40 -12.67
N PHE A 97 -8.00 3.36 -12.54
CA PHE A 97 -8.34 3.96 -11.25
C PHE A 97 -9.74 4.54 -11.28
N ASN A 98 -10.35 4.73 -10.11
CA ASN A 98 -11.70 5.28 -10.04
C ASN A 98 -11.74 6.79 -9.78
N ARG A 99 -12.91 7.38 -9.99
CA ARG A 99 -13.26 8.70 -9.46
C ARG A 99 -13.97 8.53 -8.10
N LYS A 100 -13.91 9.56 -7.25
CA LYS A 100 -14.73 9.60 -6.02
C LYS A 100 -16.17 10.00 -6.29
N LEU A 101 -16.40 10.78 -7.34
CA LEU A 101 -17.72 11.22 -7.79
C LEU A 101 -17.89 10.85 -9.26
N GLN A 102 -19.00 10.19 -9.57
CA GLN A 102 -19.36 9.82 -10.93
C GLN A 102 -19.65 11.10 -11.73
N LYS A 103 -19.12 11.19 -12.96
CA LYS A 103 -19.48 12.30 -13.85
C LYS A 103 -20.91 12.08 -14.35
N GLN A 104 -21.72 13.14 -14.33
CA GLN A 104 -23.08 13.14 -14.89
C GLN A 104 -23.12 13.38 -16.42
N TYR A 105 -21.98 13.70 -17.07
CA TYR A 105 -21.90 14.01 -18.50
C TYR A 105 -20.60 13.45 -19.13
N GLY A 106 -20.61 13.08 -20.43
CA GLY A 106 -19.49 12.46 -21.17
C GLY A 106 -19.64 10.94 -21.35
N GLU A 107 -18.54 10.20 -21.55
CA GLU A 107 -18.51 8.71 -21.63
C GLU A 107 -19.07 7.97 -20.38
N GLY A 108 -19.52 8.72 -19.35
CA GLY A 108 -20.07 8.14 -18.13
C GLY A 108 -19.01 7.39 -17.32
N GLY A 109 -19.47 6.52 -16.42
CA GLY A 109 -18.61 5.59 -15.69
C GLY A 109 -17.80 6.18 -14.52
N ASN A 110 -17.27 5.27 -13.70
CA ASN A 110 -16.46 5.61 -12.53
C ASN A 110 -14.98 5.25 -12.73
N ILE A 111 -14.61 4.54 -13.80
CA ILE A 111 -13.26 4.05 -14.07
C ILE A 111 -12.57 4.91 -15.14
N ILE A 112 -11.27 5.16 -14.96
CA ILE A 112 -10.36 5.72 -15.95
C ILE A 112 -9.25 4.70 -16.19
N GLY A 113 -8.90 4.48 -17.45
CA GLY A 113 -7.83 3.56 -17.86
C GLY A 113 -8.38 2.31 -18.54
N ALA A 114 -7.68 1.18 -18.36
CA ALA A 114 -8.05 -0.10 -18.95
C ALA A 114 -9.40 -0.62 -18.40
N SER A 115 -10.17 -1.29 -19.26
CA SER A 115 -11.41 -1.98 -18.86
C SER A 115 -11.11 -3.11 -17.88
N LEU A 116 -11.88 -3.18 -16.79
CA LEU A 116 -11.73 -4.21 -15.75
C LEU A 116 -12.42 -5.53 -16.13
N ALA A 117 -13.32 -5.52 -17.11
CA ALA A 117 -14.20 -6.64 -17.41
C ALA A 117 -13.43 -7.91 -17.81
N GLY A 118 -13.66 -9.00 -17.09
CA GLY A 118 -13.02 -10.30 -17.31
C GLY A 118 -11.53 -10.33 -16.94
N LYS A 119 -11.02 -9.36 -16.19
CA LYS A 119 -9.61 -9.22 -15.81
C LYS A 119 -9.37 -9.48 -14.33
N LYS A 120 -8.22 -10.05 -14.01
CA LYS A 120 -7.68 -10.16 -12.65
C LYS A 120 -7.00 -8.85 -12.26
N ILE A 121 -7.41 -8.29 -11.15
CA ILE A 121 -7.01 -6.96 -10.71
C ILE A 121 -6.09 -7.08 -9.50
N LEU A 122 -4.91 -6.46 -9.62
CA LEU A 122 -4.04 -6.13 -8.49
C LEU A 122 -4.31 -4.69 -8.09
N ALA A 123 -4.90 -4.47 -6.92
CA ALA A 123 -5.04 -3.13 -6.40
C ALA A 123 -3.80 -2.70 -5.61
N VAL A 124 -3.44 -1.41 -5.69
CA VAL A 124 -2.29 -0.84 -4.98
C VAL A 124 -2.70 0.37 -4.14
N ASP A 125 -2.22 0.46 -2.90
CA ASP A 125 -2.49 1.60 -2.01
C ASP A 125 -1.34 1.81 -1.01
N ASP A 126 -1.36 2.89 -0.23
CA ASP A 126 -0.26 3.24 0.68
C ASP A 126 -0.22 2.35 1.95
N VAL A 127 -1.21 2.51 2.83
CA VAL A 127 -1.35 1.76 4.08
C VAL A 127 -2.80 1.42 4.30
N LEU A 128 -3.08 0.18 4.68
CA LEU A 128 -4.44 -0.22 5.02
C LEU A 128 -4.65 -0.07 6.53
N THR A 129 -5.46 0.91 6.89
CA THR A 129 -5.86 1.12 8.30
C THR A 129 -7.09 0.30 8.69
N SER A 130 -7.87 -0.17 7.71
CA SER A 130 -9.04 -1.01 7.90
C SER A 130 -9.37 -1.77 6.61
N GLY A 131 -10.17 -2.83 6.71
CA GLY A 131 -10.67 -3.57 5.55
C GLY A 131 -11.64 -2.79 4.65
N ARG A 132 -12.01 -1.54 5.01
CA ARG A 132 -12.99 -0.74 4.27
C ARG A 132 -12.54 -0.46 2.84
N THR A 133 -11.28 -0.05 2.63
CA THR A 133 -10.76 0.24 1.28
C THR A 133 -10.80 -1.01 0.41
N ILE A 134 -10.46 -2.18 0.96
CA ILE A 134 -10.52 -3.46 0.23
C ILE A 134 -11.97 -3.77 -0.15
N LYS A 135 -12.90 -3.64 0.80
CA LYS A 135 -14.34 -3.85 0.55
C LYS A 135 -14.86 -2.95 -0.58
N GLU A 136 -14.62 -1.66 -0.48
CA GLU A 136 -15.07 -0.66 -1.46
C GLU A 136 -14.45 -0.93 -2.84
N THR A 137 -13.16 -1.25 -2.88
CA THR A 137 -12.43 -1.58 -4.12
C THR A 137 -12.97 -2.86 -4.75
N LYS A 138 -13.21 -3.91 -3.95
CA LYS A 138 -13.76 -5.18 -4.43
C LYS A 138 -15.13 -4.98 -5.05
N GLN A 139 -16.03 -4.31 -4.34
CA GLN A 139 -17.39 -4.02 -4.83
C GLN A 139 -17.35 -3.25 -6.15
N LEU A 140 -16.49 -2.24 -6.26
CA LEU A 140 -16.34 -1.48 -7.48
C LEU A 140 -15.80 -2.33 -8.64
N VAL A 141 -14.68 -3.03 -8.41
CA VAL A 141 -14.04 -3.88 -9.42
C VAL A 141 -15.01 -4.94 -9.94
N GLU A 142 -15.73 -5.61 -9.04
CA GLU A 142 -16.70 -6.65 -9.39
C GLU A 142 -17.93 -6.06 -10.11
N SER A 143 -18.37 -4.85 -9.76
CA SER A 143 -19.47 -4.17 -10.47
C SER A 143 -19.10 -3.79 -11.92
N GLU A 144 -17.81 -3.64 -12.20
CA GLU A 144 -17.26 -3.38 -13.54
C GLU A 144 -16.85 -4.68 -14.25
N GLY A 145 -17.24 -5.84 -13.68
CA GLY A 145 -17.01 -7.17 -14.26
C GLY A 145 -15.58 -7.70 -14.10
N GLY A 146 -14.73 -7.05 -13.29
CA GLY A 146 -13.39 -7.53 -12.95
C GLY A 146 -13.37 -8.43 -11.73
N GLN A 147 -12.21 -9.04 -11.47
CA GLN A 147 -11.98 -9.85 -10.27
C GLN A 147 -10.82 -9.27 -9.46
N LEU A 148 -11.11 -8.73 -8.28
CA LEU A 148 -10.06 -8.32 -7.35
C LEU A 148 -9.40 -9.58 -6.75
N THR A 149 -8.17 -9.88 -7.14
CA THR A 149 -7.43 -11.07 -6.70
C THR A 149 -6.37 -10.75 -5.66
N ALA A 150 -5.78 -9.56 -5.73
CA ALA A 150 -4.70 -9.16 -4.85
C ALA A 150 -4.73 -7.67 -4.50
N PHE A 151 -4.13 -7.36 -3.36
CA PHE A 151 -3.80 -6.02 -2.90
C PHE A 151 -2.31 -5.95 -2.59
N LEU A 152 -1.63 -4.87 -2.97
CA LEU A 152 -0.25 -4.59 -2.58
C LEU A 152 -0.17 -3.22 -1.90
N VAL A 153 0.42 -3.17 -0.71
CA VAL A 153 0.56 -1.93 0.06
C VAL A 153 2.01 -1.63 0.42
N ALA A 154 2.32 -0.36 0.66
CA ALA A 154 3.69 0.07 0.96
C ALA A 154 4.15 -0.44 2.33
N LEU A 155 3.33 -0.25 3.36
CA LEU A 155 3.71 -0.56 4.73
C LEU A 155 2.60 -1.29 5.48
N ASP A 156 2.91 -2.51 5.94
CA ASP A 156 2.14 -3.15 6.99
C ASP A 156 2.51 -2.55 8.34
N ARG A 157 1.50 -2.12 9.09
CA ARG A 157 1.66 -1.56 10.44
C ARG A 157 1.78 -2.64 11.50
N GLU A 158 1.50 -3.90 11.14
CA GLU A 158 1.48 -5.07 12.04
C GLU A 158 0.63 -4.81 13.30
N GLU A 159 -0.51 -4.14 13.10
CA GLU A 159 -1.44 -3.79 14.15
C GLU A 159 -2.70 -4.66 14.09
N LYS A 160 -3.19 -5.06 15.26
CA LYS A 160 -4.50 -5.68 15.40
C LYS A 160 -5.64 -4.73 14.98
N GLY A 161 -6.69 -5.29 14.41
CA GLY A 161 -7.93 -4.58 14.10
C GLY A 161 -8.59 -3.98 15.36
N SER A 162 -9.59 -3.11 15.17
CA SER A 162 -10.29 -2.49 16.30
C SER A 162 -11.14 -3.49 17.10
N GLU A 163 -11.63 -4.55 16.46
CA GLU A 163 -12.63 -5.47 17.01
C GLU A 163 -12.17 -6.93 17.07
N THR A 164 -10.96 -7.24 16.55
CA THR A 164 -10.48 -8.62 16.41
C THR A 164 -9.01 -8.75 16.84
N ALA A 165 -8.61 -10.00 17.14
CA ALA A 165 -7.23 -10.36 17.42
C ALA A 165 -6.43 -10.65 16.14
N LEU A 166 -6.98 -10.37 14.95
CA LEU A 166 -6.29 -10.44 13.67
C LEU A 166 -5.80 -9.05 13.27
N SER A 167 -4.82 -8.98 12.38
CA SER A 167 -4.47 -7.69 11.77
C SER A 167 -5.58 -7.24 10.83
N ALA A 168 -5.65 -5.93 10.56
CA ALA A 168 -6.61 -5.40 9.59
C ALA A 168 -6.44 -6.04 8.20
N LEU A 169 -5.21 -6.45 7.85
CA LEU A 169 -4.91 -7.16 6.60
C LEU A 169 -5.42 -8.60 6.64
N GLU A 170 -5.11 -9.36 7.70
CA GLU A 170 -5.55 -10.75 7.83
C GLU A 170 -7.07 -10.89 7.80
N GLU A 171 -7.76 -9.99 8.51
CA GLU A 171 -9.23 -9.95 8.54
C GLU A 171 -9.80 -9.65 7.14
N ALA A 172 -9.27 -8.65 6.46
CA ALA A 172 -9.74 -8.28 5.12
C ALA A 172 -9.42 -9.36 4.07
N SER A 173 -8.24 -9.98 4.15
CA SER A 173 -7.85 -11.07 3.26
C SER A 173 -8.83 -12.25 3.35
N LYS A 174 -9.15 -12.69 4.58
CA LYS A 174 -10.12 -13.76 4.83
C LYS A 174 -11.54 -13.37 4.45
N ALA A 175 -11.98 -12.17 4.84
CA ALA A 175 -13.35 -11.72 4.60
C ALA A 175 -13.68 -11.55 3.11
N TYR A 176 -12.69 -11.17 2.30
CA TYR A 176 -12.90 -10.82 0.89
C TYR A 176 -12.27 -11.80 -0.10
N ASN A 177 -11.55 -12.82 0.39
CA ASN A 177 -10.79 -13.77 -0.41
C ASN A 177 -9.83 -13.06 -1.38
N VAL A 178 -9.04 -12.13 -0.84
CA VAL A 178 -8.06 -11.31 -1.57
C VAL A 178 -6.69 -11.55 -0.95
N ASN A 179 -5.69 -11.83 -1.77
CA ASN A 179 -4.31 -11.95 -1.29
C ASN A 179 -3.73 -10.57 -1.00
N ILE A 180 -3.10 -10.39 0.17
CA ILE A 180 -2.51 -9.10 0.54
C ILE A 180 -1.00 -9.25 0.61
N HIS A 181 -0.32 -8.39 -0.16
CA HIS A 181 1.11 -8.29 -0.29
C HIS A 181 1.57 -6.94 0.28
N VAL A 182 2.81 -6.88 0.74
CA VAL A 182 3.36 -5.71 1.43
C VAL A 182 4.79 -5.48 0.96
N VAL A 183 5.16 -4.22 0.67
CA VAL A 183 6.54 -3.88 0.31
C VAL A 183 7.45 -4.01 1.53
N ALA A 184 7.02 -3.49 2.68
CA ALA A 184 7.70 -3.64 3.96
C ALA A 184 6.69 -3.70 5.12
N ARG A 185 7.19 -4.08 6.29
CA ARG A 185 6.49 -4.09 7.57
C ARG A 185 7.13 -3.10 8.54
N ILE A 186 6.41 -2.71 9.57
CA ILE A 186 6.96 -1.84 10.62
C ILE A 186 8.15 -2.49 11.32
N THR A 187 8.19 -3.83 11.43
CA THR A 187 9.37 -4.57 11.92
C THR A 187 10.60 -4.40 11.04
N ASP A 188 10.46 -4.28 9.70
CA ASP A 188 11.59 -3.95 8.81
C ASP A 188 12.15 -2.54 9.10
N VAL A 189 11.24 -1.60 9.40
CA VAL A 189 11.61 -0.22 9.79
C VAL A 189 12.34 -0.21 11.14
N VAL A 190 11.83 -0.95 12.12
CA VAL A 190 12.48 -1.12 13.43
C VAL A 190 13.87 -1.76 13.27
N ALA A 191 13.99 -2.80 12.44
CA ALA A 191 15.26 -3.45 12.18
C ALA A 191 16.27 -2.47 11.56
N TYR A 192 15.86 -1.69 10.56
CA TYR A 192 16.73 -0.67 9.94
C TYR A 192 17.20 0.41 10.94
N MET A 193 16.32 0.84 11.85
CA MET A 193 16.66 1.88 12.82
C MET A 193 17.46 1.37 14.02
N SER A 194 17.46 0.06 14.30
CA SER A 194 18.12 -0.50 15.49
C SER A 194 19.64 -0.37 15.45
N ASP A 195 20.22 -0.19 14.26
CA ASP A 195 21.67 0.00 14.07
C ASP A 195 22.12 1.46 14.26
N ALA A 196 21.18 2.41 14.49
CA ALA A 196 21.46 3.84 14.58
C ALA A 196 21.15 4.39 15.98
N ALA A 197 22.19 4.82 16.70
CA ALA A 197 22.09 5.29 18.09
C ALA A 197 21.13 6.49 18.25
N ASP A 198 21.03 7.36 17.26
CA ASP A 198 20.13 8.52 17.26
C ASP A 198 18.65 8.15 17.09
N LYS A 199 18.34 6.89 16.73
CA LYS A 199 16.98 6.39 16.50
C LYS A 199 16.47 5.45 17.60
N GLU A 200 17.28 5.16 18.62
CA GLU A 200 16.96 4.23 19.71
C GLU A 200 15.65 4.60 20.43
N HIS A 201 15.44 5.88 20.72
CA HIS A 201 14.21 6.37 21.35
C HIS A 201 12.95 6.06 20.52
N HIS A 202 13.02 6.24 19.20
CA HIS A 202 11.91 5.93 18.31
C HIS A 202 11.64 4.43 18.22
N VAL A 203 12.70 3.62 18.16
CA VAL A 203 12.60 2.15 18.21
C VAL A 203 11.89 1.69 19.47
N THR A 204 12.27 2.22 20.63
CA THR A 204 11.63 1.88 21.92
C THR A 204 10.14 2.21 21.91
N LYS A 205 9.77 3.44 21.52
CA LYS A 205 8.35 3.83 21.46
C LYS A 205 7.53 2.95 20.51
N ILE A 206 8.08 2.57 19.36
CA ILE A 206 7.38 1.68 18.41
C ILE A 206 7.19 0.29 19.02
N LYS A 207 8.22 -0.27 19.66
CA LYS A 207 8.11 -1.57 20.34
C LYS A 207 7.06 -1.56 21.46
N GLU A 208 7.04 -0.50 22.27
CA GLU A 208 6.01 -0.32 23.31
C GLU A 208 4.61 -0.25 22.70
N TYR A 209 4.43 0.50 21.61
CA TYR A 209 3.16 0.57 20.90
C TYR A 209 2.73 -0.79 20.34
N LEU A 210 3.64 -1.55 19.73
CA LEU A 210 3.38 -2.90 19.20
C LEU A 210 3.14 -3.93 20.31
N ASN A 211 3.69 -3.78 21.51
CA ASN A 211 3.34 -4.64 22.64
C ASN A 211 1.86 -4.50 23.03
N VAL A 212 1.27 -3.32 22.83
CA VAL A 212 -0.14 -3.06 23.15
C VAL A 212 -1.05 -3.38 21.96
N TYR A 213 -0.66 -3.00 20.75
CA TYR A 213 -1.51 -3.02 19.56
C TYR A 213 -1.03 -3.96 18.44
N GLY A 214 0.12 -4.59 18.59
CA GLY A 214 0.72 -5.44 17.58
C GLY A 214 -0.03 -6.75 17.33
N LYS A 215 0.21 -7.34 16.16
CA LYS A 215 -0.28 -8.66 15.79
C LYS A 215 0.79 -9.46 15.04
#